data_AF-F2G3L4-F1
#
_entry.id   AF-F2G3L4-F1
#
_cell.length_a   1.000
_cell.length_b   1.000
_cell.length_c   1.000
_cell.angle_alpha   90.00
_cell.angle_beta   90.00
_cell.angle_gamma   90.00
#
_symmetry.space_group_name_H-M   'P 1'
#
loop_
_entity.id
_entity.type
_entity.pdbx_description
1 polymer ?
#
loop_
_entity_poly.entity_id
_entity_poly.type
_entity_poly.pdbx_seq_one_letter_code
_entity_poly.pdbx_strand_id
1 'polypeptide(L)'
;MSLKPYINTSFLFMGLMYTALFHSVWLISTQFEIIASTVSWYLPAGVRFAAFMLLPLRSWPILLFSEKLTHFVLFHPGGILDNTAFLSGSLGWYLVHLLLSPALLCTSVYIFRRCFKAPYISNINSTLATLGVGLIISVVLGAVFIGRRAIELQTDITVFFPLLFDFSLGDFVGLIVLCPLLFVLYDREHLHRVNTTLYWIIGAWLFLLLLSSYAYSHGTNISYQVKYLAVFPALFLSYRYAVTGSALSCLLVGVTAFVVAIQSDLSPLEHQFYIIALCVSCLILGASVNHAEQMGGERLMGPVFKKVTHFIGRPHNDDEFVELEVYAGGMVAVEAELVFELGKEVTPGSIDTKVPLKHLINAVYAGVEIASSPVIDLNSYGPTAIISDFGVNQGMVVGAPIEQWDSVIENIQTSVFINNEHINSAPSNNVLRGPMAAVAYLIDQAAARNITLPKGCMICSGAITGVHDTVVGASATVSFEGIGNINMKLIPVTP
;
A
#
# COMPACT_ATOMS: atom_id res chain seq x y z
N MET A 1 -26.59 -1.64 35.82
CA MET A 1 -25.71 -2.17 34.74
C MET A 1 -24.40 -2.59 35.39
N SER A 2 -23.98 -3.86 35.30
CA SER A 2 -22.76 -4.33 35.97
C SER A 2 -21.53 -3.67 35.33
N LEU A 3 -20.71 -2.97 36.12
CA LEU A 3 -19.45 -2.34 35.68
C LEU A 3 -18.29 -3.34 35.56
N LYS A 4 -18.46 -4.58 36.07
CA LYS A 4 -17.43 -5.64 36.04
C LYS A 4 -16.81 -5.94 34.66
N PRO A 5 -17.52 -5.88 33.50
CA PRO A 5 -16.89 -6.17 32.22
C PRO A 5 -16.03 -5.03 31.66
N TYR A 6 -16.10 -3.83 32.24
CA TYR A 6 -15.35 -2.64 31.80
C TYR A 6 -14.22 -2.25 32.76
N ILE A 7 -14.25 -2.76 34.00
CA ILE A 7 -13.25 -2.48 35.02
C ILE A 7 -12.62 -3.80 35.45
N ASN A 8 -11.43 -4.09 34.92
CA ASN A 8 -10.60 -5.21 35.34
C ASN A 8 -9.13 -4.76 35.45
N THR A 9 -8.31 -5.57 36.12
CA THR A 9 -6.88 -5.25 36.36
C THR A 9 -6.10 -5.04 35.07
N SER A 10 -6.41 -5.78 34.01
CA SER A 10 -5.77 -5.63 32.69
C SER A 10 -6.09 -4.27 32.06
N PHE A 11 -7.35 -3.83 32.07
CA PHE A 11 -7.77 -2.55 31.51
C PHE A 11 -7.25 -1.37 32.33
N LEU A 12 -7.19 -1.51 33.66
CA LEU A 12 -6.54 -0.52 34.52
C LEU A 12 -5.06 -0.38 34.17
N PHE A 13 -4.35 -1.51 34.00
CA PHE A 13 -2.95 -1.50 33.57
C PHE A 13 -2.78 -0.85 32.18
N MET A 14 -3.64 -1.20 31.21
CA MET A 14 -3.66 -0.55 29.88
C MET A 14 -3.88 0.96 29.98
N GLY A 15 -4.84 1.41 30.81
CA GLY A 15 -5.12 2.82 31.04
C GLY A 15 -3.94 3.57 31.65
N LEU A 16 -3.24 2.95 32.61
CA LEU A 16 -2.04 3.51 33.24
C LEU A 16 -0.87 3.61 32.24
N MET A 17 -0.61 2.55 31.48
CA MET A 17 0.44 2.56 30.45
C MET A 17 0.14 3.56 29.35
N TYR A 18 -1.11 3.62 28.88
CA TYR A 18 -1.55 4.58 27.88
C TYR A 18 -1.38 6.02 28.37
N THR A 19 -1.91 6.37 29.55
CA THR A 19 -1.82 7.75 30.05
C THR A 19 -0.37 8.16 30.32
N ALA A 20 0.46 7.24 30.84
CA ALA A 20 1.88 7.49 31.07
C ALA A 20 2.62 7.75 29.75
N LEU A 21 2.42 6.92 28.73
CA LEU A 21 3.03 7.12 27.42
C LEU A 21 2.54 8.42 26.76
N PHE A 22 1.23 8.65 26.75
CA PHE A 22 0.63 9.84 26.15
C PHE A 22 1.19 11.13 26.76
N HIS A 23 1.20 11.23 28.09
CA HIS A 23 1.67 12.45 28.79
C HIS A 23 3.20 12.58 28.77
N SER A 24 3.96 11.49 28.73
CA SER A 24 5.41 11.55 28.58
C SER A 24 5.79 12.10 27.20
N VAL A 25 5.15 11.59 26.14
CA VAL A 25 5.33 12.08 24.77
C VAL A 25 4.85 13.53 24.66
N TRP A 26 3.76 13.89 25.35
CA TRP A 26 3.28 15.27 25.40
C TRP A 26 4.28 16.21 26.05
N LEU A 27 4.83 15.82 27.20
CA LEU A 27 5.83 16.64 27.91
C LEU A 27 7.06 16.87 27.02
N ILE A 28 7.55 15.83 26.37
CA ILE A 28 8.64 15.93 25.38
C ILE A 28 8.27 16.92 24.28
N SER A 29 7.07 16.78 23.68
CA SER A 29 6.56 17.67 22.63
C SER A 29 6.53 19.15 23.08
N THR A 30 6.07 19.43 24.30
CA THR A 30 5.95 20.81 24.80
C THR A 30 7.25 21.49 25.13
N GLN A 31 8.29 20.75 25.51
CA GLN A 31 9.63 21.35 25.67
C GLN A 31 10.12 21.98 24.35
N PHE A 32 9.60 21.49 23.22
CA PHE A 32 9.97 21.97 21.90
C PHE A 32 9.07 23.12 21.43
N GLU A 33 7.82 23.21 21.86
CA GLU A 33 6.96 24.37 21.53
C GLU A 33 7.54 25.73 21.98
N ILE A 34 8.50 25.71 22.91
CA ILE A 34 9.22 26.89 23.41
C ILE A 34 10.31 27.36 22.42
N ILE A 35 10.76 26.51 21.50
CA ILE A 35 11.79 26.81 20.50
C ILE A 35 11.12 27.31 19.21
N ALA A 36 11.43 28.55 18.82
CA ALA A 36 10.94 29.14 17.58
C ALA A 36 11.23 28.21 16.38
N SER A 37 10.27 28.12 15.44
CA SER A 37 10.35 27.26 14.24
C SER A 37 10.26 25.74 14.45
N THR A 38 10.03 25.26 15.68
CA THR A 38 9.91 23.80 15.97
C THR A 38 8.49 23.34 16.38
N VAL A 39 7.51 24.23 16.34
CA VAL A 39 6.07 23.96 16.58
C VAL A 39 5.47 23.17 15.42
N SER A 40 6.04 22.00 15.12
CA SER A 40 5.83 21.30 13.85
C SER A 40 5.09 19.98 14.02
N TRP A 41 4.80 19.53 15.25
CA TRP A 41 4.33 18.16 15.47
C TRP A 41 3.82 17.90 16.88
N TYR A 42 2.60 17.37 16.98
CA TYR A 42 1.95 16.96 18.22
C TYR A 42 1.97 15.43 18.32
N LEU A 43 3.12 14.87 18.72
CA LEU A 43 3.34 13.42 18.83
C LEU A 43 2.29 12.64 19.66
N PRO A 44 1.64 13.19 20.71
CA PRO A 44 0.61 12.48 21.45
C PRO A 44 -0.60 12.05 20.59
N ALA A 45 -0.84 12.73 19.47
CA ALA A 45 -1.85 12.34 18.48
C ALA A 45 -1.68 10.87 18.05
N GLY A 46 -0.44 10.47 17.72
CA GLY A 46 -0.13 9.12 17.27
C GLY A 46 -0.32 8.08 18.37
N VAL A 47 0.01 8.40 19.62
CA VAL A 47 -0.22 7.51 20.76
C VAL A 47 -1.71 7.29 20.97
N ARG A 48 -2.50 8.37 21.00
CA ARG A 48 -3.95 8.32 21.18
C ARG A 48 -4.60 7.54 20.04
N PHE A 49 -4.30 7.88 18.79
CA PHE A 49 -4.89 7.20 17.65
C PHE A 49 -4.54 5.70 17.66
N ALA A 50 -3.27 5.34 17.88
CA ALA A 50 -2.85 3.94 17.96
C ALA A 50 -3.55 3.17 19.09
N ALA A 51 -3.66 3.76 20.28
CA ALA A 51 -4.28 3.11 21.43
C ALA A 51 -5.75 2.75 21.16
N PHE A 52 -6.54 3.65 20.59
CA PHE A 52 -7.96 3.40 20.31
C PHE A 52 -8.16 2.45 19.12
N MET A 53 -7.25 2.47 18.14
CA MET A 53 -7.23 1.55 17.01
C MET A 53 -6.92 0.10 17.43
N LEU A 54 -5.93 -0.09 18.30
CA LEU A 54 -5.41 -1.41 18.67
C LEU A 54 -6.12 -2.02 19.89
N LEU A 55 -6.39 -1.23 20.93
CA LEU A 55 -6.88 -1.78 22.18
C LEU A 55 -8.37 -2.20 22.09
N PRO A 56 -8.82 -3.17 22.90
CA PRO A 56 -10.20 -3.65 22.86
C PRO A 56 -11.21 -2.53 23.14
N LEU A 57 -12.36 -2.52 22.44
CA LEU A 57 -13.40 -1.51 22.65
C LEU A 57 -13.86 -1.41 24.12
N ARG A 58 -13.79 -2.52 24.86
CA ARG A 58 -14.18 -2.57 26.28
C ARG A 58 -13.21 -1.83 27.20
N SER A 59 -11.96 -1.57 26.79
CA SER A 59 -10.99 -0.82 27.60
C SER A 59 -11.11 0.69 27.41
N TRP A 60 -11.78 1.17 26.34
CA TRP A 60 -11.89 2.60 26.02
C TRP A 60 -12.37 3.49 27.17
N PRO A 61 -13.38 3.11 27.98
CA PRO A 61 -13.79 3.94 29.11
C PRO A 61 -12.65 4.18 30.13
N ILE A 62 -11.82 3.16 30.37
CA ILE A 62 -10.68 3.27 31.29
C ILE A 62 -9.55 4.09 30.67
N LEU A 63 -9.28 3.94 29.37
CA LEU A 63 -8.30 4.76 28.66
C LEU A 63 -8.66 6.25 28.70
N LEU A 64 -9.94 6.56 28.44
CA LEU A 64 -10.45 7.93 28.51
C LEU A 64 -10.39 8.46 29.94
N PHE A 65 -10.85 7.66 30.91
CA PHE A 65 -10.82 8.06 32.31
C PHE A 65 -9.39 8.35 32.79
N SER A 66 -8.42 7.49 32.46
CA SER A 66 -7.03 7.69 32.88
C SER A 66 -6.38 8.90 32.20
N GLU A 67 -6.59 9.09 30.89
CA GLU A 67 -6.10 10.27 30.18
C GLU A 67 -6.70 11.55 30.75
N LYS A 68 -8.03 11.59 30.92
CA LYS A 68 -8.70 12.80 31.39
C LYS A 68 -8.41 13.08 32.85
N LEU A 69 -8.32 12.08 33.71
CA LEU A 69 -7.93 12.28 35.11
C LEU A 69 -6.57 12.96 35.19
N THR A 70 -5.55 12.45 34.49
CA THR A 70 -4.21 13.06 34.46
C THR A 70 -4.26 14.47 33.87
N HIS A 71 -4.98 14.66 32.76
CA HIS A 71 -5.17 15.99 32.16
C HIS A 71 -5.82 16.97 33.15
N PHE A 72 -6.86 16.58 33.87
CA PHE A 72 -7.51 17.45 34.85
C PHE A 72 -6.59 17.82 36.00
N VAL A 73 -5.81 16.88 36.54
CA VAL A 73 -4.83 17.19 37.58
C VAL A 73 -3.83 18.25 37.10
N LEU A 74 -3.40 18.16 35.84
CA LEU A 74 -2.38 19.05 35.28
C LEU A 74 -2.91 20.43 34.84
N PHE A 75 -4.12 20.51 34.29
CA PHE A 75 -4.66 21.69 33.59
C PHE A 75 -5.91 22.31 34.24
N HIS A 76 -6.32 21.87 35.43
CA HIS A 76 -7.39 22.55 36.16
C HIS A 76 -7.03 24.03 36.41
N PRO A 77 -8.02 24.92 36.66
CA PRO A 77 -7.75 26.31 36.98
C PRO A 77 -6.77 26.44 38.16
N GLY A 78 -5.61 27.05 37.93
CA GLY A 78 -4.53 27.16 38.91
C GLY A 78 -3.61 25.92 39.00
N GLY A 79 -3.74 24.97 38.09
CA GLY A 79 -2.88 23.80 37.96
C GLY A 79 -1.48 24.12 37.45
N ILE A 80 -0.58 23.15 37.57
CA ILE A 80 0.86 23.34 37.27
C ILE A 80 1.10 23.72 35.80
N LEU A 81 0.27 23.21 34.89
CA LEU A 81 0.39 23.44 33.45
C LEU A 81 -0.75 24.32 32.92
N ASP A 82 -1.50 24.97 33.81
CA ASP A 82 -2.53 25.91 33.42
C ASP A 82 -1.92 27.16 32.78
N ASN A 83 -2.58 27.66 31.75
CA ASN A 83 -2.17 28.86 31.04
C ASN A 83 -3.43 29.60 30.61
N THR A 84 -3.40 30.93 30.68
CA THR A 84 -4.55 31.77 30.29
C THR A 84 -5.00 31.50 28.85
N ALA A 85 -4.09 31.08 27.97
CA ALA A 85 -4.39 30.67 26.60
C ALA A 85 -5.31 29.43 26.49
N PHE A 86 -5.34 28.56 27.50
CA PHE A 86 -6.17 27.35 27.49
C PHE A 86 -7.63 27.61 27.89
N LEU A 87 -7.90 28.75 28.54
CA LEU A 87 -9.22 29.11 29.08
C LEU A 87 -9.76 27.98 29.99
N SER A 88 -8.90 27.45 30.86
CA SER A 88 -9.28 26.41 31.80
C SER A 88 -10.43 26.88 32.69
N GLY A 89 -11.35 25.98 33.03
CA GLY A 89 -12.51 26.32 33.84
C GLY A 89 -13.70 26.92 33.07
N SER A 90 -13.57 27.25 31.78
CA SER A 90 -14.72 27.66 30.97
C SER A 90 -15.67 26.47 30.70
N LEU A 91 -16.97 26.75 30.51
CA LEU A 91 -17.94 25.71 30.14
C LEU A 91 -17.52 25.00 28.83
N GLY A 92 -17.04 25.76 27.85
CA GLY A 92 -16.55 25.20 26.59
C GLY A 92 -15.33 24.32 26.78
N TRP A 93 -14.43 24.65 27.70
CA TRP A 93 -13.25 23.84 28.01
C TRP A 93 -13.64 22.45 28.51
N TYR A 94 -14.53 22.39 29.51
CA TYR A 94 -15.06 21.12 30.03
C TYR A 94 -15.80 20.33 28.94
N LEU A 95 -16.69 21.00 28.19
CA LEU A 95 -17.50 20.35 27.15
C LEU A 95 -16.61 19.70 26.07
N VAL A 96 -15.60 20.42 25.60
CA VAL A 96 -14.68 19.91 24.57
C VAL A 96 -13.86 18.74 25.10
N HIS A 97 -13.20 18.90 26.25
CA HIS A 97 -12.23 17.91 26.73
C HIS A 97 -12.87 16.67 27.34
N LEU A 98 -14.05 16.79 27.96
CA LEU A 98 -14.74 15.66 28.60
C LEU A 98 -15.73 14.93 27.69
N LEU A 99 -16.34 15.63 26.73
CA LEU A 99 -17.45 15.08 25.95
C LEU A 99 -17.16 15.07 24.44
N LEU A 100 -16.98 16.23 23.81
CA LEU A 100 -16.94 16.32 22.34
C LEU A 100 -15.72 15.62 21.76
N SER A 101 -14.51 15.92 22.24
CA SER A 101 -13.28 15.35 21.71
C SER A 101 -13.22 13.83 21.90
N PRO A 102 -13.55 13.26 23.09
CA PRO A 102 -13.61 11.82 23.27
C PRO A 102 -14.66 11.14 22.39
N ALA A 103 -15.87 11.72 22.28
CA ALA A 103 -16.95 11.15 21.49
C ALA A 103 -16.60 11.10 20.00
N LEU A 104 -16.01 12.17 19.46
CA LEU A 104 -15.62 12.23 18.05
C LEU A 104 -14.48 11.26 17.72
N LEU A 105 -13.46 11.17 18.56
CA LEU A 105 -12.39 10.18 18.42
C LEU A 105 -12.96 8.77 18.43
N CYS A 106 -13.72 8.42 19.47
CA CYS A 106 -14.27 7.07 19.64
C CYS A 106 -15.19 6.69 18.49
N THR A 107 -16.07 7.61 18.05
CA THR A 107 -17.01 7.36 16.96
C THR A 107 -16.27 7.16 15.63
N SER A 108 -15.30 8.02 15.32
CA SER A 108 -14.50 7.93 14.09
C SER A 108 -13.72 6.61 14.03
N VAL A 109 -13.01 6.28 15.11
CA VAL A 109 -12.26 5.02 15.22
C VAL A 109 -13.20 3.80 15.19
N TYR A 110 -14.37 3.89 15.83
CA TYR A 110 -15.33 2.78 15.84
C TYR A 110 -15.88 2.48 14.44
N ILE A 111 -16.27 3.52 13.69
CA ILE A 111 -16.73 3.39 12.30
C ILE A 111 -15.62 2.78 11.45
N PHE A 112 -14.39 3.31 11.57
CA PHE A 112 -13.24 2.80 10.82
C PHE A 112 -13.00 1.31 11.07
N ARG A 113 -13.02 0.88 12.35
CA ARG A 113 -12.81 -0.52 12.75
C ARG A 113 -13.90 -1.49 12.28
N ARG A 114 -15.04 -0.99 11.79
CA ARG A 114 -16.06 -1.84 11.13
C ARG A 114 -15.72 -2.13 9.68
N CYS A 115 -15.03 -1.21 9.01
CA CYS A 115 -14.67 -1.35 7.60
C CYS A 115 -13.28 -2.00 7.43
N PHE A 116 -12.35 -1.72 8.34
CA PHE A 116 -10.97 -2.17 8.27
C PHE A 116 -10.57 -2.92 9.55
N LYS A 117 -9.87 -4.04 9.39
CA LYS A 117 -9.32 -4.84 10.49
C LYS A 117 -7.80 -4.66 10.56
N ALA A 118 -7.25 -4.80 11.76
CA ALA A 118 -5.80 -4.89 11.93
C ALA A 118 -5.26 -6.11 11.16
N PRO A 119 -4.04 -6.05 10.59
CA PRO A 119 -3.06 -4.96 10.64
C PRO A 119 -3.35 -3.79 9.67
N TYR A 120 -3.40 -2.57 10.22
CA TYR A 120 -3.93 -1.37 9.55
C TYR A 120 -3.01 -0.72 8.50
N ILE A 121 -1.78 -1.21 8.35
CA ILE A 121 -0.78 -0.69 7.39
C ILE A 121 -0.14 -1.80 6.55
N SER A 122 -0.81 -2.95 6.43
CA SER A 122 -0.24 -4.15 5.81
C SER A 122 -0.31 -4.17 4.28
N ASN A 123 -1.25 -3.42 3.71
CA ASN A 123 -1.45 -3.26 2.27
C ASN A 123 -1.86 -1.82 1.94
N ILE A 124 -1.74 -1.44 0.66
CA ILE A 124 -1.97 -0.07 0.20
C ILE A 124 -3.34 0.46 0.64
N ASN A 125 -4.41 -0.33 0.48
CA ASN A 125 -5.77 0.08 0.83
C ASN A 125 -5.92 0.36 2.34
N SER A 126 -5.42 -0.54 3.18
CA SER A 126 -5.44 -0.35 4.64
C SER A 126 -4.61 0.87 5.07
N THR A 127 -3.45 1.08 4.45
CA THR A 127 -2.55 2.20 4.74
C THR A 127 -3.18 3.53 4.35
N LEU A 128 -3.71 3.64 3.13
CA LEU A 128 -4.39 4.86 2.66
C LEU A 128 -5.64 5.16 3.49
N ALA A 129 -6.43 4.14 3.84
CA ALA A 129 -7.60 4.31 4.70
C ALA A 129 -7.20 4.81 6.10
N THR A 130 -6.13 4.27 6.67
CA THR A 130 -5.60 4.70 7.98
C THR A 130 -5.09 6.15 7.94
N LEU A 131 -4.34 6.52 6.89
CA LEU A 131 -3.90 7.90 6.69
C LEU A 131 -5.10 8.85 6.52
N GLY A 132 -6.10 8.44 5.74
CA GLY A 132 -7.32 9.19 5.52
C GLY A 132 -8.12 9.43 6.79
N VAL A 133 -8.39 8.38 7.59
CA VAL A 133 -9.11 8.55 8.87
C VAL A 133 -8.28 9.35 9.88
N GLY A 134 -6.95 9.19 9.87
CA GLY A 134 -6.05 9.98 10.70
C GLY A 134 -6.16 11.48 10.40
N LEU A 135 -6.12 11.85 9.12
CA LEU A 135 -6.28 13.23 8.67
C LEU A 135 -7.66 13.79 9.05
N ILE A 136 -8.73 13.02 8.83
CA ILE A 136 -10.09 13.43 9.20
C ILE A 136 -10.20 13.67 10.70
N ILE A 137 -9.65 12.77 11.53
CA ILE A 137 -9.65 12.93 12.99
C ILE A 137 -8.87 14.18 13.39
N SER A 138 -7.69 14.43 12.80
CA SER A 138 -6.90 15.63 13.09
C SER A 138 -7.66 16.92 12.78
N VAL A 139 -8.33 16.99 11.63
CA VAL A 139 -9.14 18.16 11.25
C VAL A 139 -10.36 18.32 12.16
N VAL A 140 -11.08 17.23 12.45
CA VAL A 140 -12.28 17.27 13.30
C VAL A 140 -11.94 17.67 14.73
N LEU A 141 -10.89 17.10 15.32
CA LEU A 141 -10.44 17.45 16.65
C LEU A 141 -9.91 18.88 16.68
N GLY A 142 -9.12 19.29 15.69
CA GLY A 142 -8.67 20.68 15.53
C GLY A 142 -9.82 21.67 15.46
N ALA A 143 -10.85 21.37 14.67
CA ALA A 143 -12.04 22.22 14.54
C ALA A 143 -12.78 22.38 15.87
N VAL A 144 -12.82 21.34 16.71
CA VAL A 144 -13.43 21.42 18.03
C VAL A 144 -12.57 22.21 19.02
N PHE A 145 -11.27 21.96 19.08
CA PHE A 145 -10.37 22.67 20.00
C PHE A 145 -10.20 24.14 19.65
N ILE A 146 -9.84 24.43 18.40
CA ILE A 146 -9.62 25.78 17.89
C ILE A 146 -10.95 26.51 17.72
N GLY A 147 -12.01 25.82 17.25
CA GLY A 147 -13.33 26.42 17.09
C GLY A 147 -13.94 26.86 18.40
N ARG A 148 -13.80 26.07 19.48
CA ARG A 148 -14.17 26.51 20.83
C ARG A 148 -13.47 27.81 21.19
N ARG A 149 -12.13 27.82 21.06
CA ARG A 149 -11.32 28.99 21.42
C ARG A 149 -11.72 30.21 20.58
N ALA A 150 -11.99 30.02 19.30
CA ALA A 150 -12.43 31.09 18.41
C ALA A 150 -13.80 31.66 18.82
N ILE A 151 -14.74 30.82 19.25
CA ILE A 151 -16.05 31.27 19.75
C ILE A 151 -15.88 32.04 21.08
N GLU A 152 -15.12 31.50 22.03
CA GLU A 152 -14.93 32.10 23.36
C GLU A 152 -14.17 33.44 23.28
N LEU A 153 -13.23 33.57 22.34
CA LEU A 153 -12.43 34.79 22.12
C LEU A 153 -12.97 35.70 21.00
N GLN A 154 -14.10 35.34 20.38
CA GLN A 154 -14.65 36.06 19.22
C GLN A 154 -13.61 36.30 18.10
N THR A 155 -12.83 35.26 17.79
CA THR A 155 -11.77 35.32 16.79
C THR A 155 -12.34 35.43 15.38
N ASP A 156 -11.73 36.29 14.56
CA ASP A 156 -12.10 36.47 13.17
C ASP A 156 -11.81 35.21 12.33
N ILE A 157 -12.65 34.97 11.33
CA ILE A 157 -12.54 33.82 10.44
C ILE A 157 -11.23 33.78 9.64
N THR A 158 -10.67 34.96 9.33
CA THR A 158 -9.38 35.13 8.63
C THR A 158 -8.19 34.63 9.45
N VAL A 159 -8.30 34.63 10.78
CA VAL A 159 -7.29 34.11 11.71
C VAL A 159 -7.59 32.64 12.07
N PHE A 160 -8.88 32.29 12.15
CA PHE A 160 -9.32 30.95 12.48
C PHE A 160 -8.82 29.87 11.51
N PHE A 161 -8.98 30.08 10.19
CA PHE A 161 -8.64 29.06 9.21
C PHE A 161 -7.14 28.70 9.17
N PRO A 162 -6.21 29.68 9.16
CA PRO A 162 -4.78 29.37 9.28
C PRO A 162 -4.44 28.60 10.56
N LEU A 163 -4.98 29.02 11.72
CA LEU A 163 -4.76 28.32 12.99
C LEU A 163 -5.27 26.88 12.97
N LEU A 164 -6.45 26.65 12.37
CA LEU A 164 -7.01 25.32 12.21
C LEU A 164 -6.13 24.45 11.31
N PHE A 165 -5.63 25.01 10.21
CA PHE A 165 -4.75 24.32 9.28
C PHE A 165 -3.45 23.89 9.98
N ASP A 166 -2.75 24.83 10.62
CA ASP A 166 -1.47 24.56 11.30
C ASP A 166 -1.64 23.52 12.42
N PHE A 167 -2.71 23.64 13.22
CA PHE A 167 -3.03 22.68 14.26
C PHE A 167 -3.28 21.28 13.69
N SER A 168 -4.14 21.19 12.67
CA SER A 168 -4.51 19.91 12.06
C SER A 168 -3.31 19.23 11.40
N LEU A 169 -2.42 20.02 10.78
CA LEU A 169 -1.21 19.54 10.16
C LEU A 169 -0.23 18.99 11.21
N GLY A 170 -0.04 19.70 12.32
CA GLY A 170 0.81 19.25 13.43
C GLY A 170 0.29 17.98 14.11
N ASP A 171 -1.03 17.86 14.30
CA ASP A 171 -1.66 16.64 14.84
C ASP A 171 -1.50 15.45 13.88
N PHE A 172 -1.70 15.68 12.57
CA PHE A 172 -1.51 14.64 11.56
C PHE A 172 -0.05 14.18 11.45
N VAL A 173 0.92 15.11 11.54
CA VAL A 173 2.35 14.76 11.59
C VAL A 173 2.65 13.89 12.80
N GLY A 174 2.11 14.23 13.97
CA GLY A 174 2.27 13.42 15.17
C GLY A 174 1.72 11.99 15.01
N LEU A 175 0.61 11.86 14.27
CA LEU A 175 0.02 10.58 13.93
C LEU A 175 0.95 9.75 13.05
N ILE A 176 1.40 10.27 11.91
CA ILE A 176 2.20 9.51 10.94
C ILE A 176 3.61 9.16 11.45
N VAL A 177 4.19 9.97 12.33
CA VAL A 177 5.55 9.72 12.86
C VAL A 177 5.55 8.58 13.87
N LEU A 178 4.55 8.48 14.74
CA LEU A 178 4.59 7.57 15.88
C LEU A 178 3.59 6.40 15.79
N CYS A 179 2.41 6.61 15.20
CA CYS A 179 1.38 5.57 15.11
C CYS A 179 1.85 4.31 14.35
N PRO A 180 2.53 4.41 13.20
CA PRO A 180 2.96 3.22 12.47
C PRO A 180 3.88 2.31 13.29
N LEU A 181 4.78 2.89 14.09
CA LEU A 181 5.67 2.13 14.97
C LEU A 181 4.88 1.39 16.04
N LEU A 182 3.86 2.02 16.63
CA LEU A 182 2.99 1.38 17.61
C LEU A 182 2.18 0.23 17.02
N PHE A 183 1.75 0.34 15.75
CA PHE A 183 1.11 -0.77 15.04
C PHE A 183 2.05 -1.97 14.87
N VAL A 184 3.29 -1.72 14.44
CA VAL A 184 4.31 -2.77 14.27
C VAL A 184 4.70 -3.42 15.60
N LEU A 185 4.84 -2.64 16.68
CA LEU A 185 5.19 -3.17 18.00
C LEU A 185 4.05 -4.02 18.61
N TYR A 186 2.80 -3.73 18.24
CA TYR A 186 1.65 -4.52 18.69
C TYR A 186 1.53 -5.84 17.93
N ASP A 187 1.83 -5.84 16.63
CA ASP A 187 1.72 -7.01 15.77
C ASP A 187 3.04 -7.78 15.66
N ARG A 188 3.13 -8.90 16.39
CA ARG A 188 4.34 -9.72 16.47
C ARG A 188 4.77 -10.34 15.12
N GLU A 189 3.86 -10.49 14.16
CA GLU A 189 4.22 -11.04 12.84
C GLU A 189 5.20 -10.14 12.09
N HIS A 190 5.07 -8.82 12.26
CA HIS A 190 5.93 -7.83 11.59
C HIS A 190 7.34 -7.73 12.21
N LEU A 191 7.52 -8.20 13.46
CA LEU A 191 8.80 -8.14 14.18
C LEU A 191 9.80 -9.23 13.75
N HIS A 192 9.35 -10.31 13.10
CA HIS A 192 10.21 -11.43 12.68
C HIS A 192 11.25 -11.07 11.61
N ARG A 193 11.14 -9.91 10.97
CA ARG A 193 12.01 -9.48 9.87
C ARG A 193 13.16 -8.55 10.28
N VAL A 194 13.30 -8.27 11.58
CA VAL A 194 14.37 -7.41 12.10
C VAL A 194 15.69 -8.19 12.20
N ASN A 195 16.75 -7.65 11.61
CA ASN A 195 18.09 -8.22 11.66
C ASN A 195 19.15 -7.20 12.16
N THR A 196 20.38 -7.64 12.36
CA THR A 196 21.48 -6.77 12.82
C THR A 196 21.77 -5.62 11.86
N THR A 197 21.60 -5.83 10.55
CA THR A 197 21.83 -4.79 9.53
C THR A 197 20.88 -3.60 9.69
N LEU A 198 19.61 -3.85 10.03
CA LEU A 198 18.64 -2.79 10.32
C LEU A 198 19.16 -1.87 11.44
N TYR A 199 19.61 -2.45 12.56
CA TYR A 199 20.13 -1.68 13.69
C TYR A 199 21.39 -0.88 13.33
N TRP A 200 22.28 -1.43 12.50
CA TRP A 200 23.45 -0.70 12.01
C TRP A 200 23.07 0.52 11.17
N ILE A 201 22.08 0.40 10.28
CA ILE A 201 21.61 1.52 9.45
C ILE A 201 20.99 2.61 10.34
N ILE A 202 20.14 2.22 11.29
CA ILE A 202 19.51 3.15 12.25
C ILE A 202 20.59 3.85 13.08
N GLY A 203 21.53 3.08 13.64
CA GLY A 203 22.62 3.61 14.46
C GLY A 203 23.52 4.57 13.67
N ALA A 204 23.87 4.22 12.44
CA ALA A 204 24.67 5.09 11.56
C ALA A 204 23.93 6.39 11.24
N TRP A 205 22.62 6.34 11.00
CA TRP A 205 21.83 7.54 10.75
C TRP A 205 21.73 8.45 11.98
N LEU A 206 21.44 7.87 13.16
CA LEU A 206 21.41 8.63 14.41
C LEU A 206 22.78 9.24 14.74
N PHE A 207 23.88 8.52 14.47
CA PHE A 207 25.23 9.04 14.61
C PHE A 207 25.50 10.22 13.67
N LEU A 208 25.02 10.16 12.42
CA LEU A 208 25.11 11.28 11.48
C LEU A 208 24.34 12.52 11.98
N LEU A 209 23.16 12.34 12.58
CA LEU A 209 22.41 13.44 13.19
C LEU A 209 23.16 14.08 14.37
N LEU A 210 23.82 13.25 15.20
CA LEU A 210 24.69 13.74 16.27
C LEU A 210 25.88 14.53 15.71
N LEU A 211 26.52 14.02 14.67
CA LEU A 211 27.63 14.70 14.00
C LEU A 211 27.19 16.03 13.36
N SER A 212 26.00 16.07 12.74
CA SER A 212 25.40 17.31 12.21
C SER A 212 25.20 18.35 13.31
N SER A 213 24.69 17.91 14.46
CA SER A 213 24.45 18.79 15.62
C SER A 213 25.76 19.31 16.21
N TYR A 214 26.78 18.46 16.28
CA TYR A 214 28.13 18.84 16.71
C TYR A 214 28.79 19.83 15.73
N ALA A 215 28.68 19.59 14.42
CA ALA A 215 29.21 20.51 13.40
C ALA A 215 28.52 21.88 13.48
N TYR A 216 27.21 21.90 13.68
CA TYR A 216 26.43 23.12 13.86
C TYR A 216 26.91 23.93 15.07
N SER A 217 27.19 23.26 16.20
CA SER A 217 27.72 23.95 17.39
C SER A 217 29.12 24.54 17.20
N HIS A 218 29.84 24.13 16.15
CA HIS A 218 31.15 24.66 15.75
C HIS A 218 31.05 25.61 14.53
N GLY A 219 29.84 26.09 14.20
CA GLY A 219 29.61 27.09 13.17
C GLY A 219 29.48 26.54 11.75
N THR A 220 29.44 25.22 11.56
CA THR A 220 29.26 24.59 10.23
C THR A 220 27.85 24.01 10.11
N ASN A 221 27.00 24.60 9.27
CA ASN A 221 25.64 24.13 9.07
C ASN A 221 25.55 23.16 7.87
N ILE A 222 25.36 21.88 8.15
CA ILE A 222 25.11 20.82 7.16
C ILE A 222 23.69 20.22 7.25
N SER A 223 22.81 20.85 8.02
CA SER A 223 21.49 20.31 8.37
C SER A 223 20.61 20.07 7.13
N TYR A 224 20.67 20.95 6.13
CA TYR A 224 19.94 20.80 4.87
C TYR A 224 20.38 19.57 4.07
N GLN A 225 21.69 19.35 3.96
CA GLN A 225 22.26 18.20 3.27
C GLN A 225 21.83 16.90 3.95
N VAL A 226 21.84 16.88 5.28
CA VAL A 226 21.36 15.74 6.08
C VAL A 226 19.86 15.50 5.87
N LYS A 227 19.03 16.56 5.84
CA LYS A 227 17.59 16.47 5.53
C LYS A 227 17.34 15.80 4.18
N TYR A 228 18.05 16.21 3.13
CA TYR A 228 17.87 15.64 1.79
C TYR A 228 18.41 14.21 1.69
N LEU A 229 19.53 13.91 2.36
CA LEU A 229 20.08 12.56 2.38
C LEU A 229 19.17 11.54 3.09
N ALA A 230 18.29 11.97 3.99
CA ALA A 230 17.42 11.07 4.77
C ALA A 230 16.44 10.28 3.90
N VAL A 231 16.15 10.74 2.68
CA VAL A 231 15.29 10.05 1.73
C VAL A 231 15.83 8.65 1.41
N PHE A 232 17.14 8.49 1.25
CA PHE A 232 17.76 7.22 0.89
C PHE A 232 17.59 6.12 1.95
N PRO A 233 18.01 6.31 3.22
CA PRO A 233 17.78 5.30 4.24
C PRO A 233 16.29 5.08 4.50
N ALA A 234 15.43 6.11 4.40
CA ALA A 234 14.00 5.96 4.59
C ALA A 234 13.36 5.03 3.52
N LEU A 235 13.65 5.27 2.24
CA LEU A 235 13.16 4.42 1.15
C LEU A 235 13.79 3.03 1.18
N PHE A 236 15.10 2.93 1.45
CA PHE A 236 15.79 1.64 1.53
C PHE A 236 15.20 0.76 2.64
N LEU A 237 14.97 1.31 3.83
CA LEU A 237 14.39 0.55 4.93
C LEU A 237 12.97 0.10 4.59
N SER A 238 12.14 0.99 4.04
CA SER A 238 10.77 0.69 3.61
C SER A 238 10.72 -0.40 2.53
N TYR A 239 11.64 -0.36 1.57
CA TYR A 239 11.77 -1.39 0.54
C TYR A 239 12.26 -2.72 1.11
N ARG A 240 13.31 -2.71 1.93
CA ARG A 240 14.01 -3.92 2.38
C ARG A 240 13.29 -4.68 3.48
N TYR A 241 12.59 -3.95 4.35
CA TYR A 241 11.93 -4.46 5.56
C TYR A 241 10.43 -4.15 5.58
N ALA A 242 9.86 -3.78 4.44
CA ALA A 242 8.43 -3.58 4.23
C ALA A 242 7.79 -2.66 5.30
N VAL A 243 6.70 -3.09 5.91
CA VAL A 243 5.94 -2.34 6.93
C VAL A 243 6.83 -1.93 8.12
N THR A 244 7.62 -2.86 8.67
CA THR A 244 8.52 -2.60 9.80
C THR A 244 9.56 -1.54 9.46
N GLY A 245 10.15 -1.64 8.26
CA GLY A 245 11.06 -0.64 7.73
C GLY A 245 10.41 0.73 7.62
N SER A 246 9.23 0.80 6.99
CA SER A 246 8.51 2.06 6.79
C SER A 246 8.09 2.75 8.09
N ALA A 247 7.68 1.98 9.11
CA ALA A 247 7.33 2.52 10.42
C ALA A 247 8.53 3.13 11.15
N LEU A 248 9.69 2.47 11.08
CA LEU A 248 10.95 3.00 11.62
C LEU A 248 11.43 4.21 10.81
N SER A 249 11.26 4.20 9.49
CA SER A 249 11.56 5.34 8.63
C SER A 249 10.74 6.56 9.02
N CYS A 250 9.44 6.42 9.31
CA CYS A 250 8.61 7.54 9.75
C CYS A 250 9.13 8.19 11.03
N LEU A 251 9.55 7.38 12.01
CA LEU A 251 10.16 7.88 13.23
C LEU A 251 11.49 8.60 12.94
N LEU A 252 12.36 7.99 12.13
CA LEU A 252 13.67 8.58 11.78
C LEU A 252 13.54 9.87 10.97
N VAL A 253 12.59 9.95 10.05
CA VAL A 253 12.27 11.15 9.27
C VAL A 253 11.80 12.25 10.21
N GLY A 254 10.94 11.91 11.16
CA GLY A 254 10.54 12.81 12.24
C GLY A 254 11.75 13.36 13.02
N VAL A 255 12.58 12.48 13.58
CA VAL A 255 13.80 12.87 14.32
C VAL A 255 14.77 13.68 13.46
N THR A 256 14.88 13.37 12.17
CA THR A 256 15.72 14.14 11.24
C THR A 256 15.17 15.56 11.05
N ALA A 257 13.88 15.68 10.75
CA ALA A 257 13.23 16.98 10.56
C ALA A 257 13.34 17.85 11.82
N PHE A 258 13.29 17.23 13.01
CA PHE A 258 13.52 17.91 14.28
C PHE A 258 14.91 18.52 14.42
N VAL A 259 15.94 17.69 14.23
CA VAL A 259 17.34 18.11 14.37
C VAL A 259 17.63 19.26 13.42
N VAL A 260 17.07 19.19 12.21
CA VAL A 260 17.20 20.24 11.20
C VAL A 260 16.40 21.49 11.57
N ALA A 261 15.21 21.36 12.15
CA ALA A 261 14.40 22.50 12.57
C ALA A 261 15.09 23.36 13.65
N ILE A 262 15.86 22.74 14.56
CA ILE A 262 16.64 23.48 15.57
C ILE A 262 17.88 24.17 14.95
N GLN A 263 18.30 23.75 13.75
CA GLN A 263 19.53 24.18 13.09
C GLN A 263 19.27 25.04 11.84
N SER A 264 18.01 25.38 11.55
CA SER A 264 17.62 26.09 10.33
C SER A 264 16.56 27.16 10.61
N ASP A 265 16.48 28.13 9.69
CA ASP A 265 15.48 29.20 9.73
C ASP A 265 14.22 28.86 8.92
N LEU A 266 14.08 27.60 8.47
CA LEU A 266 12.91 27.19 7.69
C LEU A 266 11.65 27.22 8.54
N SER A 267 10.52 27.48 7.88
CA SER A 267 9.23 27.49 8.55
C SER A 267 8.85 26.10 9.12
N PRO A 268 8.05 26.04 10.20
CA PRO A 268 7.47 24.77 10.68
C PRO A 268 6.74 24.00 9.58
N LEU A 269 6.01 24.72 8.72
CA LEU A 269 5.26 24.16 7.59
C LEU A 269 6.16 23.37 6.64
N GLU A 270 7.34 23.89 6.30
CA GLU A 270 8.28 23.18 5.41
C GLU A 270 8.80 21.87 6.01
N HIS A 271 8.95 21.81 7.34
CA HIS A 271 9.28 20.57 8.02
C HIS A 271 8.11 19.59 8.01
N GLN A 272 6.90 20.07 8.26
CA GLN A 272 5.68 19.26 8.24
C GLN A 272 5.41 18.65 6.88
N PHE A 273 5.48 19.43 5.80
CA PHE A 273 5.31 18.92 4.44
C PHE A 273 6.39 17.91 4.06
N TYR A 274 7.64 18.15 4.47
CA TYR A 274 8.73 17.19 4.27
C TYR A 274 8.42 15.85 4.98
N ILE A 275 8.00 15.89 6.25
CA ILE A 275 7.66 14.68 7.01
C ILE A 275 6.48 13.97 6.34
N ILE A 276 5.41 14.67 6.00
CA ILE A 276 4.21 14.09 5.37
C ILE A 276 4.56 13.42 4.06
N ALA A 277 5.23 14.14 3.15
CA ALA A 277 5.57 13.61 1.84
C ALA A 277 6.42 12.33 1.96
N LEU A 278 7.45 12.36 2.80
CA LEU A 278 8.37 11.24 2.93
C LEU A 278 7.77 10.06 3.71
N CYS A 279 7.04 10.31 4.81
CA CYS A 279 6.39 9.26 5.59
C CYS A 279 5.27 8.58 4.80
N VAL A 280 4.40 9.33 4.12
CA VAL A 280 3.34 8.74 3.28
C VAL A 280 3.95 7.89 2.17
N SER A 281 5.01 8.37 1.51
CA SER A 281 5.74 7.60 0.48
C SER A 281 6.32 6.31 1.06
N CYS A 282 6.97 6.38 2.22
CA CYS A 282 7.54 5.21 2.90
C CYS A 282 6.47 4.20 3.30
N LEU A 283 5.34 4.65 3.85
CA LEU A 283 4.25 3.79 4.29
C LEU A 283 3.56 3.08 3.12
N ILE A 284 3.34 3.78 2.00
CA ILE A 284 2.80 3.17 0.78
C ILE A 284 3.78 2.14 0.22
N LEU A 285 5.07 2.47 0.14
CA LEU A 285 6.11 1.55 -0.34
C LEU A 285 6.24 0.32 0.58
N GLY A 286 6.27 0.51 1.89
CA GLY A 286 6.34 -0.58 2.86
C GLY A 286 5.12 -1.51 2.77
N ALA A 287 3.93 -0.94 2.59
CA ALA A 287 2.69 -1.69 2.41
C ALA A 287 2.63 -2.42 1.05
N SER A 288 3.13 -1.83 -0.03
CA SER A 288 3.17 -2.47 -1.35
C SER A 288 4.14 -3.65 -1.36
N VAL A 289 5.33 -3.49 -0.76
CA VAL A 289 6.30 -4.59 -0.61
C VAL A 289 5.72 -5.69 0.26
N ASN A 290 5.11 -5.35 1.39
CA ASN A 290 4.52 -6.36 2.26
C ASN A 290 3.40 -7.13 1.56
N HIS A 291 2.55 -6.45 0.80
CA HIS A 291 1.50 -7.08 0.02
C HIS A 291 2.08 -8.02 -1.05
N ALA A 292 3.11 -7.58 -1.79
CA ALA A 292 3.78 -8.42 -2.78
C ALA A 292 4.41 -9.66 -2.15
N GLU A 293 5.08 -9.53 -1.00
CA GLU A 293 5.68 -10.64 -0.27
C GLU A 293 4.63 -11.62 0.28
N GLN A 294 3.48 -11.13 0.76
CA GLN A 294 2.38 -11.97 1.23
C GLN A 294 1.77 -12.81 0.10
N MET A 295 1.71 -12.26 -1.12
CA MET A 295 1.20 -12.99 -2.28
C MET A 295 2.21 -14.02 -2.81
N GLY A 296 3.51 -13.78 -2.65
CA GLY A 296 4.58 -14.78 -2.86
C GLY A 296 4.81 -15.22 -4.32
N GLY A 297 4.02 -14.74 -5.28
CA GLY A 297 4.12 -15.06 -6.70
C GLY A 297 4.40 -13.81 -7.54
N GLU A 298 5.28 -13.93 -8.54
CA GLU A 298 5.55 -12.87 -9.53
C GLU A 298 4.53 -12.86 -10.68
N ARG A 299 3.78 -13.95 -10.83
CA ARG A 299 2.81 -14.19 -11.91
C ARG A 299 1.58 -14.90 -11.38
N LEU A 300 0.45 -14.68 -12.03
CA LEU A 300 -0.76 -15.49 -11.86
C LEU A 300 -0.70 -16.62 -12.89
N MET A 301 -1.27 -17.78 -12.54
CA MET A 301 -1.45 -18.88 -13.48
C MET A 301 -2.82 -19.50 -13.26
N GLY A 302 -3.47 -19.89 -14.35
CA GLY A 302 -4.77 -20.56 -14.35
C GLY A 302 -4.76 -21.73 -15.35
N PRO A 303 -5.63 -22.73 -15.16
CA PRO A 303 -5.81 -23.79 -16.14
C PRO A 303 -6.53 -23.25 -17.39
N VAL A 304 -6.04 -23.61 -18.57
CA VAL A 304 -6.78 -23.45 -19.83
C VAL A 304 -7.51 -24.75 -20.15
N PHE A 305 -8.83 -24.68 -20.27
CA PHE A 305 -9.64 -25.87 -20.55
C PHE A 305 -9.79 -26.11 -22.06
N LYS A 306 -9.85 -27.39 -22.45
CA LYS A 306 -10.03 -27.80 -23.85
C LYS A 306 -11.24 -27.15 -24.53
N LYS A 307 -12.33 -26.89 -23.79
CA LYS A 307 -13.56 -26.28 -24.33
C LYS A 307 -13.33 -24.88 -24.88
N VAL A 308 -12.41 -24.12 -24.28
CA VAL A 308 -12.11 -22.73 -24.64
C VAL A 308 -10.82 -22.61 -25.46
N THR A 309 -10.26 -23.74 -25.90
CA THR A 309 -9.04 -23.77 -26.73
C THR A 309 -9.41 -23.91 -28.20
N HIS A 310 -8.90 -22.99 -29.03
CA HIS A 310 -9.15 -22.93 -30.47
C HIS A 310 -7.81 -23.04 -31.22
N PHE A 311 -7.53 -24.21 -31.79
CA PHE A 311 -6.32 -24.42 -32.58
C PHE A 311 -6.58 -24.15 -34.06
N ILE A 312 -6.02 -23.05 -34.57
CA ILE A 312 -6.15 -22.59 -35.96
C ILE A 312 -4.92 -23.02 -36.76
N GLY A 313 -3.72 -22.87 -36.19
CA GLY A 313 -2.46 -23.38 -36.76
C GLY A 313 -1.95 -22.63 -37.99
N ARG A 314 -2.59 -21.52 -38.38
CA ARG A 314 -2.26 -20.70 -39.56
C ARG A 314 -2.76 -19.26 -39.35
N PRO A 315 -2.30 -18.28 -40.14
CA PRO A 315 -2.86 -16.93 -40.11
C PRO A 315 -4.27 -16.91 -40.73
N HIS A 316 -5.09 -15.96 -40.29
CA HIS A 316 -6.37 -15.62 -40.91
C HIS A 316 -6.20 -14.68 -42.10
N ASN A 317 -7.05 -14.88 -43.11
CA ASN A 317 -7.35 -13.83 -44.09
C ASN A 317 -8.32 -12.80 -43.49
N ASP A 318 -8.47 -11.65 -44.15
CA ASP A 318 -9.31 -10.53 -43.65
C ASP A 318 -10.79 -10.91 -43.44
N ASP A 319 -11.30 -11.91 -44.16
CA ASP A 319 -12.69 -12.40 -44.08
C ASP A 319 -12.87 -13.59 -43.12
N GLU A 320 -11.79 -14.11 -42.55
CA GLU A 320 -11.81 -15.22 -41.61
C GLU A 320 -11.72 -14.73 -40.17
N PHE A 321 -12.48 -15.35 -39.27
CA PHE A 321 -12.44 -15.10 -37.83
C PHE A 321 -12.88 -16.32 -37.03
N VAL A 322 -12.51 -16.35 -35.75
CA VAL A 322 -13.04 -17.31 -34.77
C VAL A 322 -14.05 -16.61 -33.85
N GLU A 323 -15.18 -17.26 -33.56
CA GLU A 323 -16.14 -16.79 -32.57
C GLU A 323 -15.75 -17.30 -31.18
N LEU A 324 -15.69 -16.40 -30.20
CA LEU A 324 -15.27 -16.69 -28.83
C LEU A 324 -16.35 -16.23 -27.85
N GLU A 325 -16.80 -17.15 -27.00
CA GLU A 325 -17.85 -16.88 -26.01
C GLU A 325 -17.30 -16.07 -24.83
N VAL A 326 -17.95 -14.97 -24.47
CA VAL A 326 -17.57 -14.08 -23.36
C VAL A 326 -18.79 -13.69 -22.52
N TYR A 327 -18.58 -13.38 -21.24
CA TYR A 327 -19.67 -13.08 -20.32
C TYR A 327 -20.21 -11.67 -20.53
N ALA A 328 -21.48 -11.58 -20.93
CA ALA A 328 -22.17 -10.30 -21.08
C ALA A 328 -22.38 -9.60 -19.73
N GLY A 329 -22.05 -8.31 -19.66
CA GLY A 329 -22.17 -7.52 -18.43
C GLY A 329 -21.13 -7.88 -17.37
N GLY A 330 -20.07 -8.60 -17.73
CA GLY A 330 -18.91 -8.87 -16.87
C GLY A 330 -17.64 -8.26 -17.45
N MET A 331 -16.49 -8.73 -16.97
CA MET A 331 -15.18 -8.39 -17.51
C MET A 331 -14.94 -9.13 -18.83
N VAL A 332 -14.37 -8.42 -19.81
CA VAL A 332 -13.88 -8.99 -21.07
C VAL A 332 -12.61 -8.25 -21.49
N ALA A 333 -11.55 -8.98 -21.79
CA ALA A 333 -10.32 -8.41 -22.33
C ALA A 333 -9.66 -9.31 -23.38
N VAL A 334 -8.89 -8.69 -24.27
CA VAL A 334 -8.10 -9.36 -25.31
C VAL A 334 -6.63 -9.18 -24.99
N GLU A 335 -5.88 -10.29 -24.97
CA GLU A 335 -4.47 -10.32 -24.63
C GLU A 335 -3.67 -10.99 -25.75
N ALA A 336 -2.73 -10.26 -26.34
CA ALA A 336 -1.81 -10.84 -27.32
C ALA A 336 -0.71 -11.62 -26.60
N GLU A 337 -0.47 -12.86 -27.01
CA GLU A 337 0.30 -13.84 -26.27
C GLU A 337 1.19 -14.68 -27.21
N LEU A 338 2.21 -15.34 -26.66
CA LEU A 338 2.84 -16.48 -27.32
C LEU A 338 2.33 -17.77 -26.67
N VAL A 339 2.02 -18.77 -27.49
CA VAL A 339 1.66 -20.10 -26.98
C VAL A 339 2.83 -21.07 -27.18
N PHE A 340 3.37 -21.59 -26.09
CA PHE A 340 4.46 -22.57 -26.09
C PHE A 340 3.91 -23.99 -25.96
N GLU A 341 4.36 -24.90 -26.82
CA GLU A 341 4.06 -26.33 -26.70
C GLU A 341 5.25 -27.10 -26.11
N LEU A 342 5.02 -27.90 -25.06
CA LEU A 342 6.05 -28.79 -24.53
C LEU A 342 6.29 -30.02 -25.42
N GLY A 343 7.54 -30.27 -25.81
CA GLY A 343 7.95 -31.43 -26.61
C GLY A 343 8.13 -32.73 -25.84
N LYS A 344 8.15 -32.67 -24.51
CA LYS A 344 8.23 -33.84 -23.64
C LYS A 344 7.48 -33.60 -22.34
N GLU A 345 7.16 -34.70 -21.65
CA GLU A 345 6.60 -34.67 -20.31
C GLU A 345 7.63 -34.09 -19.31
N VAL A 346 7.14 -33.29 -18.36
CA VAL A 346 7.91 -32.71 -17.27
C VAL A 346 7.29 -33.16 -15.95
N THR A 347 7.96 -34.09 -15.26
CA THR A 347 7.55 -34.57 -13.94
C THR A 347 8.08 -33.65 -12.83
N PRO A 348 7.43 -33.60 -11.65
CA PRO A 348 7.87 -32.75 -10.54
C PRO A 348 9.36 -32.93 -10.21
N GLY A 349 10.11 -31.83 -10.21
CA GLY A 349 11.54 -31.81 -9.89
C GLY A 349 12.48 -32.38 -10.95
N SER A 350 11.98 -32.74 -12.15
CA SER A 350 12.80 -33.30 -13.24
C SER A 350 13.61 -32.26 -14.03
N ILE A 351 13.25 -30.98 -13.91
CA ILE A 351 13.84 -29.87 -14.65
C ILE A 351 14.38 -28.84 -13.65
N ASP A 352 15.63 -28.41 -13.86
CA ASP A 352 16.16 -27.20 -13.24
C ASP A 352 15.76 -25.99 -14.08
N THR A 353 14.90 -25.12 -13.54
CA THR A 353 14.40 -23.92 -14.22
C THR A 353 15.41 -22.78 -14.28
N LYS A 354 16.57 -22.91 -13.62
CA LYS A 354 17.66 -21.93 -13.67
C LYS A 354 18.53 -22.04 -14.94
N VAL A 355 18.39 -23.13 -15.70
CA VAL A 355 19.11 -23.33 -16.96
C VAL A 355 18.19 -23.08 -18.18
N PRO A 356 18.74 -22.79 -19.37
CA PRO A 356 17.94 -22.54 -20.57
C PRO A 356 16.95 -23.68 -20.91
N LEU A 357 15.66 -23.33 -20.98
CA LEU A 357 14.54 -24.26 -21.15
C LEU A 357 14.14 -24.50 -22.62
N LYS A 358 14.84 -23.91 -23.59
CA LYS A 358 14.53 -24.04 -25.03
C LYS A 358 14.34 -25.50 -25.48
N HIS A 359 15.18 -26.39 -24.95
CA HIS A 359 15.18 -27.81 -25.28
C HIS A 359 13.89 -28.56 -24.86
N LEU A 360 13.00 -27.92 -24.09
CA LEU A 360 11.69 -28.44 -23.72
C LEU A 360 10.60 -28.13 -24.73
N ILE A 361 10.82 -27.15 -25.61
CA ILE A 361 9.78 -26.56 -26.47
C ILE A 361 9.72 -27.30 -27.81
N ASN A 362 8.54 -27.80 -28.16
CA ASN A 362 8.24 -28.39 -29.47
C ASN A 362 8.02 -27.30 -30.52
N ALA A 363 7.16 -26.34 -30.20
CA ALA A 363 6.74 -25.28 -31.09
C ALA A 363 6.33 -24.03 -30.28
N VAL A 364 6.37 -22.88 -30.94
CA VAL A 364 5.83 -21.61 -30.43
C VAL A 364 4.87 -21.07 -31.48
N TYR A 365 3.73 -20.56 -31.05
CA TYR A 365 2.69 -20.05 -31.92
C TYR A 365 2.37 -18.59 -31.59
N ALA A 366 1.95 -17.84 -32.60
CA ALA A 366 1.18 -16.63 -32.40
C ALA A 366 -0.09 -16.98 -31.61
N GLY A 367 -0.35 -16.26 -30.51
CA GLY A 367 -1.38 -16.60 -29.55
C GLY A 367 -2.28 -15.44 -29.18
N VAL A 368 -3.49 -15.76 -28.75
CA VAL A 368 -4.39 -14.82 -28.08
C VAL A 368 -5.01 -15.49 -26.87
N GLU A 369 -5.02 -14.78 -25.75
CA GLU A 369 -5.88 -15.09 -24.61
C GLU A 369 -7.09 -14.16 -24.61
N ILE A 370 -8.26 -14.74 -24.38
CA ILE A 370 -9.48 -14.00 -24.03
C ILE A 370 -9.72 -14.17 -22.55
N ALA A 371 -9.57 -13.08 -21.81
CA ALA A 371 -9.94 -13.02 -20.41
C ALA A 371 -11.42 -12.63 -20.30
N SER A 372 -12.24 -13.42 -19.61
CA SER A 372 -13.62 -13.03 -19.33
C SER A 372 -14.17 -13.65 -18.06
N SER A 373 -14.91 -12.84 -17.30
CA SER A 373 -15.53 -13.23 -16.04
C SER A 373 -16.92 -12.62 -15.93
N PRO A 374 -17.92 -13.28 -15.31
CA PRO A 374 -19.20 -12.66 -14.99
C PRO A 374 -19.07 -11.56 -13.91
N VAL A 375 -17.93 -11.46 -13.22
CA VAL A 375 -17.66 -10.44 -12.21
C VAL A 375 -17.08 -9.19 -12.88
N ILE A 376 -17.83 -8.08 -12.81
CA ILE A 376 -17.49 -6.81 -13.49
C ILE A 376 -16.15 -6.24 -13.03
N ASP A 377 -15.93 -6.20 -11.72
CA ASP A 377 -14.81 -5.52 -11.07
C ASP A 377 -13.79 -6.48 -10.47
N LEU A 378 -13.65 -7.68 -11.03
CA LEU A 378 -12.81 -8.76 -10.48
C LEU A 378 -11.37 -8.32 -10.21
N ASN A 379 -10.76 -7.53 -11.12
CA ASN A 379 -9.41 -6.99 -10.95
C ASN A 379 -9.26 -6.13 -9.68
N SER A 380 -10.33 -5.47 -9.24
CA SER A 380 -10.36 -4.65 -8.02
C SER A 380 -10.33 -5.50 -6.75
N TYR A 381 -10.73 -6.78 -6.82
CA TYR A 381 -10.70 -7.70 -5.69
C TYR A 381 -9.30 -8.26 -5.45
N GLY A 382 -8.40 -8.11 -6.43
CA GLY A 382 -7.00 -8.47 -6.33
C GLY A 382 -6.67 -9.87 -6.88
N PRO A 383 -5.37 -10.24 -6.86
CA PRO A 383 -4.86 -11.41 -7.56
C PRO A 383 -5.45 -12.74 -7.10
N THR A 384 -5.85 -12.86 -5.83
CA THR A 384 -6.46 -14.08 -5.30
C THR A 384 -7.84 -14.35 -5.87
N ALA A 385 -8.61 -13.30 -6.17
CA ALA A 385 -9.91 -13.43 -6.83
C ALA A 385 -9.72 -13.91 -8.28
N ILE A 386 -8.77 -13.32 -9.01
CA ILE A 386 -8.39 -13.74 -10.37
C ILE A 386 -7.95 -15.21 -10.40
N ILE A 387 -7.07 -15.63 -9.48
CA ILE A 387 -6.65 -17.04 -9.36
C ILE A 387 -7.85 -17.96 -9.09
N SER A 388 -8.76 -17.53 -8.22
CA SER A 388 -9.96 -18.31 -7.87
C SER A 388 -10.91 -18.46 -9.06
N ASP A 389 -10.92 -17.48 -9.96
CA ASP A 389 -11.66 -17.50 -11.23
C ASP A 389 -10.81 -18.08 -12.38
N PHE A 390 -9.94 -19.04 -12.07
CA PHE A 390 -9.09 -19.77 -13.02
C PHE A 390 -8.20 -18.90 -13.90
N GLY A 391 -7.74 -17.76 -13.38
CA GLY A 391 -6.93 -16.82 -14.16
C GLY A 391 -7.73 -16.10 -15.24
N VAL A 392 -9.06 -16.03 -15.10
CA VAL A 392 -10.02 -15.42 -16.03
C VAL A 392 -9.99 -15.96 -17.46
N ASN A 393 -9.32 -17.09 -17.70
CA ASN A 393 -9.18 -17.63 -19.04
C ASN A 393 -10.53 -18.16 -19.57
N GLN A 394 -11.03 -17.51 -20.62
CA GLN A 394 -12.26 -17.89 -21.33
C GLN A 394 -12.00 -18.14 -22.82
N GLY A 395 -10.75 -18.01 -23.28
CA GLY A 395 -10.32 -18.37 -24.62
C GLY A 395 -8.81 -18.46 -24.72
N MET A 396 -8.30 -19.49 -25.40
CA MET A 396 -6.93 -19.56 -25.90
C MET A 396 -6.97 -19.88 -27.40
N VAL A 397 -6.54 -18.93 -28.22
CA VAL A 397 -6.47 -19.10 -29.67
C VAL A 397 -5.03 -19.35 -30.07
N VAL A 398 -4.78 -20.48 -30.72
CA VAL A 398 -3.46 -20.89 -31.21
C VAL A 398 -3.39 -20.67 -32.72
N GLY A 399 -2.68 -19.63 -33.14
CA GLY A 399 -2.54 -19.21 -34.53
C GLY A 399 -1.38 -19.91 -35.26
N ALA A 400 -0.73 -19.16 -36.15
CA ALA A 400 0.38 -19.66 -36.96
C ALA A 400 1.60 -20.06 -36.10
N PRO A 401 2.31 -21.15 -36.45
CA PRO A 401 3.60 -21.46 -35.84
C PRO A 401 4.64 -20.40 -36.21
N ILE A 402 5.53 -20.09 -35.27
CA ILE A 402 6.65 -19.16 -35.47
C ILE A 402 7.90 -19.99 -35.73
N GLU A 403 8.34 -20.03 -36.99
CA GLU A 403 9.59 -20.69 -37.35
C GLU A 403 10.79 -19.97 -36.75
N GLN A 404 11.79 -20.73 -36.30
CA GLN A 404 13.01 -20.18 -35.69
C GLN A 404 12.71 -19.16 -34.57
N TRP A 405 11.65 -19.41 -33.80
CA TRP A 405 11.09 -18.49 -32.80
C TRP A 405 12.12 -17.81 -31.91
N ASP A 406 13.18 -18.54 -31.51
CA ASP A 406 14.20 -18.05 -30.59
C ASP A 406 15.07 -16.93 -31.17
N SER A 407 15.18 -16.81 -32.49
CA SER A 407 15.92 -15.74 -33.15
C SER A 407 15.03 -14.62 -33.67
N VAL A 408 13.73 -14.86 -33.86
CA VAL A 408 12.83 -13.90 -34.54
C VAL A 408 11.87 -13.17 -33.60
N ILE A 409 11.46 -13.74 -32.46
CA ILE A 409 10.43 -13.15 -31.58
C ILE A 409 10.78 -11.73 -31.14
N GLU A 410 12.04 -11.43 -30.87
CA GLU A 410 12.46 -10.08 -30.44
C GLU A 410 12.25 -9.02 -31.51
N ASN A 411 12.18 -9.42 -32.78
CA ASN A 411 12.03 -8.55 -33.93
C ASN A 411 10.59 -8.51 -34.49
N ILE A 412 9.68 -9.33 -33.96
CA ILE A 412 8.28 -9.33 -34.37
C ILE A 412 7.53 -8.27 -33.57
N GLN A 413 6.96 -7.27 -34.22
CA GLN A 413 6.02 -6.35 -33.60
C GLN A 413 4.64 -7.00 -33.51
N THR A 414 4.08 -7.06 -32.30
CA THR A 414 2.72 -7.51 -32.05
C THR A 414 1.80 -6.31 -31.85
N SER A 415 0.62 -6.31 -32.47
CA SER A 415 -0.37 -5.23 -32.38
C SER A 415 -1.76 -5.76 -32.10
N VAL A 416 -2.52 -5.05 -31.26
CA VAL A 416 -3.93 -5.37 -30.95
C VAL A 416 -4.84 -4.29 -31.51
N PHE A 417 -5.89 -4.72 -32.21
CA PHE A 417 -6.94 -3.87 -32.73
C PHE A 417 -8.29 -4.33 -32.19
N ILE A 418 -9.14 -3.40 -31.78
CA ILE A 418 -10.50 -3.69 -31.31
C ILE A 418 -11.44 -2.76 -32.07
N ASN A 419 -12.46 -3.32 -32.72
CA ASN A 419 -13.39 -2.59 -33.59
C ASN A 419 -12.67 -1.74 -34.65
N ASN A 420 -11.60 -2.29 -35.24
CA ASN A 420 -10.70 -1.64 -36.20
C ASN A 420 -9.91 -0.44 -35.67
N GLU A 421 -9.97 -0.14 -34.38
CA GLU A 421 -9.12 0.85 -33.74
C GLU A 421 -7.85 0.19 -33.21
N HIS A 422 -6.71 0.82 -33.46
CA HIS A 422 -5.42 0.39 -32.90
C HIS A 422 -5.39 0.71 -31.40
N ILE A 423 -5.18 -0.32 -30.57
CA ILE A 423 -5.16 -0.18 -29.12
C ILE A 423 -3.72 -0.04 -28.62
N ASN A 424 -2.86 -0.99 -28.98
CA ASN A 424 -1.45 -0.96 -28.57
C ASN A 424 -0.57 -1.86 -29.45
N SER A 425 0.75 -1.62 -29.42
CA SER A 425 1.77 -2.48 -30.01
C SER A 425 3.00 -2.61 -29.12
N ALA A 426 3.64 -3.79 -29.15
CA ALA A 426 4.90 -4.04 -28.47
C ALA A 426 5.71 -5.15 -29.18
N PRO A 427 7.04 -5.22 -29.00
CA PRO A 427 7.83 -6.35 -29.43
C PRO A 427 7.32 -7.66 -28.81
N SER A 428 7.34 -8.76 -29.56
CA SER A 428 6.72 -10.03 -29.12
C SER A 428 7.44 -10.71 -27.94
N ASN A 429 8.65 -10.25 -27.59
CA ASN A 429 9.35 -10.66 -26.38
C ASN A 429 9.01 -9.80 -25.15
N ASN A 430 8.13 -8.80 -25.26
CA ASN A 430 7.72 -7.88 -24.19
C ASN A 430 6.79 -8.57 -23.16
N VAL A 431 7.33 -9.58 -22.49
CA VAL A 431 6.68 -10.36 -21.46
C VAL A 431 7.50 -10.20 -20.18
N LEU A 432 6.86 -10.19 -18.99
CA LEU A 432 7.56 -9.99 -17.71
C LEU A 432 8.77 -10.93 -17.54
N ARG A 433 10.00 -10.41 -17.56
CA ARG A 433 11.26 -11.21 -17.51
C ARG A 433 11.47 -12.15 -18.72
N GLY A 434 10.78 -11.90 -19.82
CA GLY A 434 10.86 -12.62 -21.09
C GLY A 434 9.89 -13.81 -21.22
N PRO A 435 9.62 -14.29 -22.45
CA PRO A 435 8.63 -15.34 -22.70
C PRO A 435 8.92 -16.67 -21.98
N MET A 436 10.20 -17.09 -21.94
CA MET A 436 10.60 -18.34 -21.28
C MET A 436 10.46 -18.31 -19.75
N ALA A 437 10.38 -17.13 -19.13
CA ALA A 437 10.15 -17.01 -17.70
C ALA A 437 8.75 -17.51 -17.31
N ALA A 438 7.76 -17.39 -18.19
CA ALA A 438 6.43 -17.96 -17.96
C ALA A 438 6.46 -19.50 -17.90
N VAL A 439 7.21 -20.13 -18.83
CA VAL A 439 7.41 -21.58 -18.85
C VAL A 439 8.16 -22.05 -17.60
N ALA A 440 9.24 -21.35 -17.21
CA ALA A 440 9.97 -21.64 -15.99
C ALA A 440 9.07 -21.56 -14.75
N TYR A 441 8.30 -20.48 -14.64
CA TYR A 441 7.36 -20.26 -13.54
C TYR A 441 6.32 -21.39 -13.46
N LEU A 442 5.69 -21.77 -14.58
CA LEU A 442 4.72 -22.86 -14.58
C LEU A 442 5.34 -24.20 -14.14
N ILE A 443 6.55 -24.51 -14.60
CA ILE A 443 7.26 -25.75 -14.21
C ILE A 443 7.52 -25.76 -12.69
N ASP A 444 8.03 -24.65 -12.14
CA ASP A 444 8.29 -24.54 -10.69
C ASP A 444 7.00 -24.68 -9.88
N GLN A 445 5.93 -24.00 -10.30
CA GLN A 445 4.65 -24.04 -9.61
C GLN A 445 3.95 -25.40 -9.72
N ALA A 446 4.09 -26.09 -10.86
CA ALA A 446 3.60 -27.45 -11.05
C ALA A 446 4.37 -28.44 -10.16
N ALA A 447 5.70 -28.35 -10.12
CA ALA A 447 6.53 -29.18 -9.26
C ALA A 447 6.20 -28.97 -7.76
N ALA A 448 6.04 -27.72 -7.32
CA ALA A 448 5.65 -27.38 -5.95
C ALA A 448 4.28 -27.96 -5.53
N ARG A 449 3.40 -28.24 -6.51
CA ARG A 449 2.08 -28.83 -6.30
C ARG A 449 2.01 -30.30 -6.68
N ASN A 450 3.15 -30.92 -6.98
CA ASN A 450 3.25 -32.31 -7.42
C ASN A 450 2.40 -32.63 -8.67
N ILE A 451 2.37 -31.68 -9.63
CA ILE A 451 1.66 -31.80 -10.91
C ILE A 451 2.67 -32.14 -12.01
N THR A 452 2.37 -33.16 -12.81
CA THR A 452 3.13 -33.50 -14.02
C THR A 452 2.55 -32.74 -15.20
N LEU A 453 3.40 -32.05 -15.97
CA LEU A 453 3.01 -31.40 -17.22
C LEU A 453 3.20 -32.39 -18.37
N PRO A 454 2.13 -32.77 -19.10
CA PRO A 454 2.24 -33.74 -20.18
C PRO A 454 2.97 -33.16 -21.40
N LYS A 455 3.53 -34.05 -22.23
CA LYS A 455 3.94 -33.69 -23.59
C LYS A 455 2.74 -33.10 -24.35
N GLY A 456 2.96 -32.02 -25.10
CA GLY A 456 1.94 -31.29 -25.83
C GLY A 456 1.17 -30.28 -24.98
N CYS A 457 1.54 -30.09 -23.71
CA CYS A 457 0.96 -29.03 -22.89
C CYS A 457 1.24 -27.66 -23.53
N MET A 458 0.18 -26.87 -23.71
CA MET A 458 0.20 -25.52 -24.25
C MET A 458 0.25 -24.52 -23.12
N ILE A 459 1.12 -23.52 -23.23
CA ILE A 459 1.41 -22.55 -22.18
C ILE A 459 1.32 -21.14 -22.77
N CYS A 460 0.42 -20.32 -22.23
CA CYS A 460 0.34 -18.88 -22.49
C CYS A 460 1.49 -18.14 -21.77
N SER A 461 2.11 -17.17 -22.44
CA SER A 461 3.30 -16.44 -21.96
C SER A 461 2.98 -15.30 -20.98
N GLY A 462 1.74 -14.83 -20.98
CA GLY A 462 1.33 -13.53 -20.46
C GLY A 462 1.27 -12.47 -21.58
N ALA A 463 0.44 -11.45 -21.35
CA ALA A 463 0.16 -10.36 -22.28
C ALA A 463 1.42 -9.58 -22.74
N ILE A 464 1.66 -9.62 -24.06
CA ILE A 464 2.74 -8.90 -24.75
C ILE A 464 2.47 -7.39 -24.76
N THR A 465 1.23 -6.99 -25.02
CA THR A 465 0.84 -5.59 -25.24
C THR A 465 0.05 -5.00 -24.06
N GLY A 466 -0.06 -5.75 -22.96
CA GLY A 466 -0.98 -5.46 -21.85
C GLY A 466 -2.37 -6.09 -22.03
N VAL A 467 -3.22 -5.87 -21.03
CA VAL A 467 -4.60 -6.36 -20.98
C VAL A 467 -5.53 -5.28 -21.55
N HIS A 468 -6.27 -5.61 -22.60
CA HIS A 468 -7.12 -4.64 -23.32
C HIS A 468 -8.59 -4.92 -23.10
N ASP A 469 -9.22 -4.14 -22.23
CA ASP A 469 -10.64 -4.24 -21.93
C ASP A 469 -11.52 -4.01 -23.17
N THR A 470 -12.60 -4.76 -23.27
CA THR A 470 -13.58 -4.66 -24.35
C THR A 470 -14.95 -5.15 -23.89
N VAL A 471 -15.88 -5.33 -24.84
CA VAL A 471 -17.25 -5.73 -24.57
C VAL A 471 -17.69 -6.85 -25.51
N VAL A 472 -18.72 -7.56 -25.10
CA VAL A 472 -19.42 -8.53 -25.95
C VAL A 472 -19.92 -7.85 -27.23
N GLY A 473 -19.79 -8.54 -28.35
CA GLY A 473 -20.13 -8.05 -29.69
C GLY A 473 -18.98 -7.34 -30.41
N ALA A 474 -17.88 -7.05 -29.72
CA ALA A 474 -16.69 -6.46 -30.35
C ALA A 474 -16.01 -7.45 -31.31
N SER A 475 -15.39 -6.90 -32.34
CA SER A 475 -14.42 -7.61 -33.18
C SER A 475 -13.01 -7.24 -32.73
N ALA A 476 -12.10 -8.21 -32.69
CA ALA A 476 -10.71 -7.98 -32.32
C ALA A 476 -9.75 -8.67 -33.27
N THR A 477 -8.62 -8.05 -33.55
CA THR A 477 -7.54 -8.61 -34.36
C THR A 477 -6.23 -8.46 -33.60
N VAL A 478 -5.51 -9.56 -33.46
CA VAL A 478 -4.12 -9.55 -33.01
C VAL A 478 -3.23 -9.85 -34.21
N SER A 479 -2.33 -8.92 -34.53
CA SER A 479 -1.40 -9.00 -35.66
C SER A 479 0.01 -9.24 -35.15
N PHE A 480 0.65 -10.29 -35.64
CA PHE A 480 2.08 -10.57 -35.45
C PHE A 480 2.82 -10.28 -36.76
N GLU A 481 3.63 -9.23 -36.79
CA GLU A 481 4.31 -8.77 -38.01
C GLU A 481 5.10 -9.91 -38.70
N GLY A 482 4.83 -10.13 -39.99
CA GLY A 482 5.46 -11.20 -40.77
C GLY A 482 4.97 -12.62 -40.49
N ILE A 483 4.16 -12.84 -39.44
CA ILE A 483 3.58 -14.14 -39.07
C ILE A 483 2.09 -14.20 -39.47
N GLY A 484 1.36 -13.11 -39.25
CA GLY A 484 -0.02 -12.90 -39.70
C GLY A 484 -1.01 -12.62 -38.57
N ASN A 485 -2.29 -12.59 -38.94
CA ASN A 485 -3.38 -12.10 -38.10
C ASN A 485 -4.17 -13.24 -37.45
N ILE A 486 -4.68 -12.97 -36.24
CA ILE A 486 -5.70 -13.75 -35.56
C ILE A 486 -6.90 -12.82 -35.36
N ASN A 487 -7.92 -13.01 -36.18
CA ASN A 487 -9.17 -12.27 -36.13
C ASN A 487 -10.22 -13.01 -35.30
N MET A 488 -10.98 -12.28 -34.49
CA MET A 488 -11.95 -12.83 -33.53
C MET A 488 -13.22 -11.99 -33.48
N LYS A 489 -14.32 -12.64 -33.16
CA LYS A 489 -15.59 -12.00 -32.81
C LYS A 489 -16.06 -12.48 -31.45
N LEU A 490 -16.32 -11.54 -30.55
CA LEU A 490 -16.72 -11.83 -29.18
C LEU A 490 -18.24 -11.97 -29.12
N ILE A 491 -18.74 -13.16 -28.79
CA ILE A 491 -20.17 -13.48 -28.73
C ILE A 491 -20.58 -13.77 -27.28
N PRO A 492 -21.84 -13.53 -26.88
CA PRO A 492 -22.27 -13.83 -25.52
C PRO A 492 -22.21 -15.33 -25.25
N VAL A 493 -21.77 -15.73 -24.04
CA VAL A 493 -21.97 -17.10 -23.55
C VAL A 493 -23.45 -17.46 -23.58
N THR A 494 -23.78 -18.60 -24.18
CA THR A 494 -25.15 -19.12 -24.18
C THR A 494 -25.44 -19.84 -22.85
N PRO A 495 -26.54 -19.53 -22.15
CA PRO A 495 -26.84 -20.10 -20.82
C PRO A 495 -27.11 -21.61 -20.82
#